data_AF-A0A2N4X4G8-F1
#
_entry.id   AF-A0A2N4X4G8-F1
#
_cell.length_a   1.000
_cell.length_b   1.000
_cell.length_c   1.000
_cell.angle_alpha   90.00
_cell.angle_beta   90.00
_cell.angle_gamma   90.00
#
_symmetry.space_group_name_H-M   'P 1'
#
loop_
_entity.id
_entity.type
_entity.pdbx_description
1 polymer ?
#
loop_
_entity_poly.entity_id
_entity_poly.type
_entity_poly.pdbx_seq_one_letter_code
_entity_poly.pdbx_strand_id
1 'polypeptide(L)'
;MTDPRAMVQTMITLASASLGLVAALAWNEAIKATLGKLGLGDDLAGLYSYAILATVIAIVVLTILGRISARIGGNAAFEREAEG
;
A
#
# COMPACT_ATOMS: atom_id res chain seq x y z
N MET A 1 -33.80 -0.02 -6.57
CA MET A 1 -33.54 -1.41 -6.16
C MET A 1 -32.21 -1.41 -5.42
N THR A 2 -32.18 -1.68 -4.13
CA THR A 2 -30.93 -1.78 -3.35
C THR A 2 -30.27 -3.11 -3.70
N ASP A 3 -29.19 -3.09 -4.48
CA ASP A 3 -28.42 -4.29 -4.77
C ASP A 3 -27.52 -4.62 -3.57
N PRO A 4 -27.79 -5.70 -2.81
CA PRO A 4 -27.00 -6.03 -1.62
C PRO A 4 -25.53 -6.27 -1.93
N ARG A 5 -25.18 -6.70 -3.15
CA ARG A 5 -23.80 -6.93 -3.56
C ARG A 5 -23.03 -5.62 -3.70
N ALA A 6 -23.64 -4.62 -4.32
CA ALA A 6 -23.06 -3.29 -4.46
C ALA A 6 -22.82 -2.62 -3.09
N MET A 7 -23.75 -2.82 -2.14
CA MET A 7 -23.58 -2.34 -0.77
C MET A 7 -22.37 -2.99 -0.08
N VAL A 8 -22.26 -4.31 -0.15
CA VAL A 8 -21.12 -5.05 0.44
C VAL A 8 -19.79 -4.65 -0.21
N GLN A 9 -19.73 -4.51 -1.53
CA GLN A 9 -18.54 -4.03 -2.23
C GLN A 9 -18.12 -2.63 -1.76
N THR A 10 -19.09 -1.71 -1.62
CA THR A 10 -18.82 -0.36 -1.11
C THR A 10 -18.27 -0.39 0.32
N MET A 11 -18.84 -1.22 1.19
CA MET A 11 -18.35 -1.41 2.56
C MET A 11 -16.92 -1.98 2.58
N ILE A 12 -16.62 -2.97 1.72
CA ILE A 12 -15.27 -3.53 1.58
C ILE A 12 -14.28 -2.47 1.13
N THR A 13 -14.62 -1.65 0.14
CA THR A 13 -13.76 -0.57 -0.35
C THR A 13 -13.47 0.46 0.74
N LEU A 14 -14.50 0.93 1.45
CA LEU A 14 -14.34 1.88 2.57
C LEU A 14 -13.51 1.29 3.71
N ALA A 15 -13.77 0.04 4.09
CA ALA A 15 -12.98 -0.67 5.11
C ALA A 15 -11.52 -0.83 4.68
N SER A 16 -11.27 -1.25 3.44
CA SER A 16 -9.91 -1.43 2.91
C SER A 16 -9.14 -0.12 2.85
N ALA A 17 -9.79 0.97 2.45
CA ALA A 17 -9.16 2.29 2.39
C ALA A 17 -8.77 2.80 3.80
N SER A 18 -9.70 2.73 4.75
CA SER A 18 -9.45 3.16 6.14
C SER A 18 -8.40 2.29 6.83
N LEU A 19 -8.47 0.97 6.70
CA LEU A 19 -7.47 0.05 7.24
C LEU A 19 -6.11 0.21 6.56
N GLY A 20 -6.09 0.48 5.25
CA GLY A 20 -4.87 0.78 4.51
C GLY A 20 -4.17 2.04 5.04
N LEU A 21 -4.93 3.10 5.33
CA LEU A 21 -4.40 4.31 5.96
C LEU A 21 -3.83 4.03 7.35
N VAL A 22 -4.57 3.31 8.19
CA VAL A 22 -4.11 2.93 9.54
C VAL A 22 -2.84 2.10 9.47
N ALA A 23 -2.77 1.13 8.55
CA ALA A 23 -1.59 0.30 8.35
C ALA A 23 -0.38 1.14 7.90
N ALA A 24 -0.57 2.07 6.96
CA ALA A 24 0.50 2.96 6.51
C ALA A 24 1.08 3.80 7.66
N LEU A 25 0.21 4.36 8.51
CA LEU A 25 0.62 5.14 9.68
C LEU A 25 1.34 4.28 10.73
N ALA A 26 0.82 3.09 11.02
CA ALA A 26 1.43 2.18 11.99
C ALA A 26 2.84 1.73 11.58
N TRP A 27 3.03 1.41 10.30
CA TRP A 27 4.34 1.01 9.78
C TRP A 27 5.35 2.16 9.77
N ASN A 28 4.92 3.38 9.43
CA ASN A 28 5.76 4.58 9.51
C ASN A 28 6.30 4.78 10.94
N GLU A 29 5.44 4.72 11.95
CA GLU A 29 5.87 4.86 13.34
C GLU A 29 6.72 3.68 13.83
N ALA A 30 6.40 2.44 13.43
CA ALA A 30 7.19 1.26 13.78
C ALA A 30 8.63 1.34 13.24
N ILE A 31 8.81 1.78 11.99
CA ILE A 31 10.13 1.95 11.38
C ILE A 31 10.92 3.03 12.13
N LYS A 32 10.32 4.21 12.36
CA LYS A 32 10.99 5.29 13.10
C LYS A 32 11.39 4.87 14.51
N ALA A 33 10.50 4.21 15.24
CA ALA A 33 10.81 3.71 16.59
C ALA A 33 11.96 2.69 16.58
N THR A 34 12.03 1.85 15.55
CA THR A 34 13.13 0.89 15.38
C THR A 34 14.46 1.60 15.10
N LEU A 35 14.46 2.60 14.22
CA LEU A 35 15.64 3.42 13.94
C LEU A 35 16.10 4.22 15.18
N GLY A 36 15.15 4.75 15.95
CA GLY A 36 15.44 5.40 17.23
C GLY A 36 16.17 4.49 18.22
N LYS A 37 15.73 3.22 18.34
CA LYS A 37 16.44 2.22 19.17
C LYS A 37 17.85 1.89 18.66
N LEU A 38 18.11 2.09 17.37
CA LEU A 38 19.42 1.88 16.76
C LEU A 38 20.35 3.10 16.87
N GLY A 39 19.92 4.17 17.55
CA GLY A 39 20.69 5.42 17.68
C GLY A 39 20.59 6.33 16.46
N LEU A 40 19.68 6.05 15.52
CA LEU A 40 19.49 6.78 14.27
C LEU A 40 18.19 7.60 14.27
N GLY A 41 17.78 8.10 15.43
CA GLY A 41 16.45 8.71 15.61
C GLY A 41 16.31 10.12 15.04
N ASP A 42 17.33 10.97 15.22
CA ASP A 42 17.21 12.43 15.00
C ASP A 42 18.40 13.05 14.25
N ASP A 43 19.38 12.22 13.87
CA ASP A 43 20.54 12.66 13.09
C ASP A 43 20.23 12.56 11.58
N LEU A 44 20.94 13.34 10.77
CA LEU A 44 20.76 13.38 9.32
C LEU A 44 20.91 11.97 8.70
N ALA A 45 21.83 11.17 9.23
CA ALA A 45 21.99 9.77 8.87
C ALA A 45 20.73 8.92 9.12
N GLY A 46 19.96 9.23 10.17
CA GLY A 46 18.69 8.59 10.48
C GLY A 46 17.58 8.91 9.48
N LEU A 47 17.46 10.17 9.10
CA LEU A 47 16.49 10.61 8.08
C LEU A 47 16.75 9.97 6.72
N TYR A 48 18.01 9.92 6.29
CA TYR A 48 18.40 9.24 5.06
C TYR A 48 18.17 7.72 5.14
N SER A 49 18.49 7.10 6.28
CA SER A 49 18.24 5.67 6.51
C SER A 49 16.76 5.33 6.40
N TYR A 50 15.90 6.15 7.02
CA TYR A 50 14.44 6.02 6.92
C TYR A 50 13.96 6.13 5.46
N ALA A 51 14.37 7.18 4.75
CA ALA A 51 13.94 7.44 3.37
C ALA A 51 14.33 6.30 2.41
N ILE A 52 15.57 5.80 2.52
CA ILE A 52 16.04 4.68 1.70
C ILE A 52 15.25 3.41 2.03
N LEU A 53 15.09 3.09 3.31
CA LEU A 53 14.38 1.89 3.75
C LEU A 53 12.91 1.89 3.29
N ALA A 54 12.20 3.00 3.50
CA ALA A 54 10.81 3.15 3.06
C ALA A 54 10.68 3.01 1.53
N THR A 55 11.62 3.57 0.77
CA THR A 55 11.64 3.48 -0.69
C THR A 55 11.87 2.06 -1.17
N VAL A 56 12.82 1.34 -0.56
CA VAL A 56 13.09 -0.07 -0.88
C VAL A 56 11.85 -0.93 -0.62
N ILE A 57 11.20 -0.75 0.53
CA ILE A 57 9.96 -1.48 0.86
C ILE A 57 8.86 -1.17 -0.17
N ALA A 58 8.67 0.11 -0.52
CA ALA A 58 7.68 0.52 -1.52
C ALA A 58 7.94 -0.13 -2.88
N ILE A 59 9.19 -0.11 -3.37
CA ILE A 59 9.56 -0.74 -4.64
C ILE A 59 9.31 -2.24 -4.61
N VAL A 60 9.67 -2.93 -3.52
CA VAL A 60 9.44 -4.38 -3.36
C VAL A 60 7.94 -4.69 -3.44
N VAL A 61 7.12 -3.97 -2.67
CA VAL A 61 5.66 -4.16 -2.66
C VAL A 61 5.07 -3.89 -4.05
N LEU A 62 5.41 -2.77 -4.67
CA LEU A 62 4.93 -2.40 -6.02
C LEU A 62 5.35 -3.42 -7.07
N THR A 63 6.58 -3.94 -7.00
CA THR A 63 7.08 -4.95 -7.93
C THR A 63 6.33 -6.28 -7.76
N ILE A 64 6.07 -6.70 -6.53
CA ILE A 64 5.29 -7.91 -6.24
C ILE A 64 3.85 -7.75 -6.77
N LEU A 65 3.20 -6.63 -6.47
CA LEU A 65 1.85 -6.35 -6.95
C LEU A 65 1.80 -6.27 -8.48
N GLY A 66 2.79 -5.64 -9.12
CA GLY A 66 2.91 -5.61 -10.58
C GLY A 66 3.07 -7.01 -11.19
N ARG A 67 3.87 -7.89 -10.57
CA ARG A 67 4.00 -9.29 -11.00
C ARG A 67 2.72 -10.10 -10.81
N ILE A 68 2.02 -9.91 -9.69
CA ILE A 68 0.74 -10.57 -9.43
C ILE A 68 -0.30 -10.10 -10.46
N SER A 69 -0.38 -8.79 -10.70
CA SER A 69 -1.24 -8.20 -11.72
C SER A 69 -0.94 -8.75 -13.11
N ALA A 70 0.33 -8.88 -13.51
CA ALA A 70 0.70 -9.48 -14.80
C ALA A 70 0.30 -10.97 -14.92
N ARG A 71 0.35 -11.73 -13.83
CA ARG A 71 -0.07 -13.14 -13.80
C ARG A 71 -1.59 -13.31 -13.85
N ILE A 72 -2.33 -12.45 -13.16
CA ILE A 72 -3.81 -12.46 -13.14
C ILE A 72 -4.35 -11.85 -14.45
N GLY A 73 -3.67 -10.83 -14.98
CA GLY A 73 -3.96 -10.09 -16.20
C GLY A 73 -3.74 -10.87 -17.50
N GLY A 74 -3.24 -12.11 -17.44
CA GLY A 74 -3.24 -13.03 -18.58
C GLY A 74 -4.63 -13.37 -19.12
N ASN A 75 -5.70 -13.08 -18.36
CA ASN A 75 -7.11 -13.14 -18.78
C ASN A 75 -7.93 -11.89 -18.39
N ALA A 76 -7.28 -10.81 -17.98
CA ALA A 76 -7.93 -9.53 -17.73
C ALA A 76 -7.21 -8.49 -18.56
N ALA A 77 -7.47 -8.53 -19.87
CA ALA A 77 -7.60 -7.28 -20.60
C ALA A 77 -8.52 -6.43 -19.72
N PHE A 78 -8.02 -5.29 -19.25
CA PHE A 78 -8.89 -4.23 -18.80
C PHE A 78 -9.88 -4.05 -19.95
N GLU A 79 -11.10 -4.55 -19.76
CA GLU A 79 -12.25 -4.19 -20.56
C GLU A 79 -12.34 -2.69 -20.36
N ARG A 80 -11.64 -1.96 -21.24
CA ARG A 80 -11.90 -0.56 -21.42
C ARG A 80 -13.37 -0.57 -21.74
N GLU A 81 -14.16 -0.01 -20.84
CA GLU A 81 -15.45 0.57 -21.17
C GLU A 81 -15.17 1.58 -22.29
N ALA A 82 -15.06 1.04 -23.50
CA ALA A 82 -15.53 1.67 -24.69
C ALA A 82 -17.03 1.82 -24.46
N GLU A 83 -17.42 2.99 -23.97
CA GLU A 83 -18.59 3.71 -24.45
C GLU A 83 -18.54 5.11 -23.83
N GLY A 84 -18.63 6.11 -24.71
CA GLY A 84 -18.73 7.52 -24.34
C GLY A 84 -20.12 7.91 -23.88
#